data_AF-A0A2K8VD14-F1
#
_entry.id   AF-A0A2K8VD14-F1
#
_cell.length_a   1.000
_cell.length_b   1.000
_cell.length_c   1.000
_cell.angle_alpha   90.00
_cell.angle_beta   90.00
_cell.angle_gamma   90.00
#
_symmetry.space_group_name_H-M   'P 1'
#
loop_
_entity.id
_entity.type
_entity.pdbx_description
1 polymer ?
#
loop_
_entity_poly.entity_id
_entity_poly.type
_entity_poly.pdbx_seq_one_letter_code
_entity_poly.pdbx_strand_id
1 'polypeptide(L)'
;MKKRILIVIIGIVIIIITYLGIEMLEFGKGVQDDIHKNEIEREEKPTVKLTKFKNGRWLSTADSLSGIEIKNGKWIMFYKGVKTESSDMYDYTIRKEDRKELGNEYKYSEFLILSNDSDTLEYKILGYSDDFMSLIYTPRGNTLIYVPEKKGIQTSPNTNINQPKTDGNSENIVLATKHCLINKIVIENGKKYVVADYVDFLIGDKAIEKAKENGDADYDISEKGDTLYFVNNDYYVSNVNPKLRTLELDDNVKIEIWDYFKSNGVFKIVNINELQKYLSTKPIMILKIRNGIVMEMREQFVP
;
A
#
# COMPACT_ATOMS: atom_id res chain seq x y z
N MET A 1 25.56 -20.06 -79.17
CA MET A 1 25.61 -20.50 -77.75
C MET A 1 25.02 -21.90 -77.64
N LYS A 2 25.78 -22.86 -77.11
CA LYS A 2 25.49 -24.29 -77.24
C LYS A 2 24.32 -24.69 -76.31
N LYS A 3 23.34 -25.47 -76.80
CA LYS A 3 22.18 -26.00 -76.05
C LYS A 3 22.53 -26.55 -74.66
N ARG A 4 23.77 -27.01 -74.47
CA ARG A 4 24.32 -27.48 -73.18
C ARG A 4 24.40 -26.40 -72.10
N ILE A 5 24.73 -25.15 -72.45
CA ILE A 5 24.82 -24.04 -71.48
C ILE A 5 23.41 -23.68 -70.96
N LEU A 6 22.40 -23.72 -71.83
CA LEU A 6 21.01 -23.45 -71.45
C LEU A 6 20.46 -24.49 -70.45
N ILE A 7 20.78 -25.76 -70.65
CA ILE A 7 20.36 -26.85 -69.74
C ILE A 7 20.98 -26.66 -68.35
N VAL A 8 22.24 -26.24 -68.27
CA VAL A 8 22.92 -25.98 -66.98
C VAL A 8 22.28 -24.80 -66.25
N ILE A 9 21.96 -23.71 -66.96
CA ILE A 9 21.33 -22.53 -66.36
C ILE A 9 19.93 -22.88 -65.82
N ILE A 10 19.13 -23.65 -66.57
CA ILE A 10 17.80 -24.09 -66.12
C ILE A 10 17.92 -24.96 -64.86
N GLY A 11 18.90 -25.86 -64.81
CA GLY A 11 19.15 -26.68 -63.61
C GLY A 11 19.46 -25.84 -62.37
N ILE A 12 20.30 -24.81 -62.50
CA ILE A 12 20.65 -23.91 -61.40
C ILE A 12 19.43 -23.12 -60.92
N VAL A 13 18.59 -22.61 -61.85
CA VAL A 13 17.38 -21.86 -61.50
C VAL A 13 16.38 -22.74 -60.73
N ILE A 14 16.20 -24.00 -61.14
CA ILE A 14 15.30 -24.94 -60.45
C ILE A 14 15.78 -25.19 -59.02
N ILE A 15 17.09 -25.38 -58.81
CA ILE A 15 17.67 -25.60 -57.48
C ILE A 15 17.45 -24.37 -56.57
N ILE A 16 17.62 -23.16 -57.10
CA ILE A 16 17.39 -21.92 -56.35
C ILE A 16 15.90 -21.78 -55.96
N ILE A 17 14.98 -22.09 -56.87
CA ILE A 17 13.54 -22.03 -56.59
C ILE A 17 13.14 -23.06 -55.54
N THR A 18 13.68 -24.29 -55.61
CA THR A 18 13.39 -25.30 -54.58
C THR A 18 13.97 -24.93 -53.22
N TYR A 19 15.16 -24.32 -53.18
CA TYR A 19 15.76 -23.85 -51.94
C TYR A 19 14.90 -22.73 -51.29
N LEU A 20 14.52 -21.71 -52.07
CA LEU A 20 13.64 -20.63 -51.59
C LEU A 20 12.26 -21.14 -51.16
N GLY A 21 11.72 -22.15 -51.85
CA GLY A 21 10.45 -22.77 -51.49
C GLY A 21 10.49 -23.48 -50.13
N ILE A 22 11.62 -24.10 -49.76
CA ILE A 22 11.81 -24.74 -48.45
C ILE A 22 11.89 -23.69 -47.34
N GLU A 23 12.67 -22.62 -47.53
CA GLU A 23 12.76 -21.53 -46.54
C GLU A 23 11.41 -20.86 -46.28
N MET A 24 10.59 -20.62 -47.33
CA MET A 24 9.25 -20.08 -47.15
C MET A 24 8.30 -21.03 -46.41
N LEU A 25 8.49 -22.35 -46.56
CA LEU A 25 7.70 -23.37 -45.86
C LEU A 25 8.07 -23.45 -44.38
N GLU A 26 9.34 -23.35 -44.05
CA GLU A 26 9.82 -23.29 -42.66
C GLU A 26 9.38 -21.98 -41.97
N PHE A 27 9.43 -20.85 -42.68
CA PHE A 27 8.90 -19.59 -42.19
C PHE A 27 7.38 -19.66 -41.93
N GLY A 28 6.62 -20.27 -42.85
CA GLY A 28 5.18 -20.47 -42.67
C GLY A 28 4.82 -21.31 -41.45
N LYS A 29 5.60 -22.36 -41.16
CA LYS A 29 5.44 -23.18 -39.94
C LYS A 29 5.75 -22.39 -38.68
N GLY A 30 6.85 -21.61 -38.66
CA GLY A 30 7.20 -20.75 -37.53
C GLY A 30 6.13 -19.70 -37.22
N VAL A 31 5.53 -19.08 -38.24
CA VAL A 31 4.41 -18.15 -38.06
C VAL A 31 3.16 -18.85 -37.49
N GLN A 32 2.85 -20.07 -37.92
CA GLN A 32 1.73 -20.84 -37.37
C GLN A 32 1.96 -21.26 -35.93
N ASP A 33 3.18 -21.67 -35.58
CA ASP A 33 3.55 -22.04 -34.22
C ASP A 33 3.49 -20.81 -33.28
N ASP A 34 3.90 -19.63 -33.75
CA ASP A 34 3.77 -18.37 -33.01
C ASP A 34 2.31 -17.93 -32.84
N ILE A 35 1.44 -18.16 -33.84
CA ILE A 35 0.00 -17.89 -33.72
C ILE A 35 -0.62 -18.82 -32.68
N HIS A 36 -0.34 -20.13 -32.74
CA HIS A 36 -0.85 -21.08 -31.75
C HIS A 36 -0.28 -20.84 -30.35
N LYS A 37 0.99 -20.44 -30.22
CA LYS A 37 1.57 -20.06 -28.94
C LYS A 37 0.91 -18.80 -28.36
N ASN A 38 0.63 -17.78 -29.17
CA ASN A 38 -0.11 -16.59 -28.74
C ASN A 38 -1.58 -16.88 -28.41
N GLU A 39 -2.19 -17.89 -29.03
CA GLU A 39 -3.56 -18.33 -28.76
C GLU A 39 -3.65 -19.19 -27.49
N ILE A 40 -2.60 -19.96 -27.17
CA ILE A 40 -2.46 -20.74 -25.93
C ILE A 40 -2.01 -19.86 -24.75
N GLU A 41 -1.18 -18.84 -24.96
CA GLU A 41 -0.85 -17.81 -23.94
C GLU A 41 -2.03 -16.85 -23.64
N ARG A 42 -3.13 -16.97 -24.39
CA ARG A 42 -4.43 -16.35 -24.10
C ARG A 42 -5.27 -17.18 -23.10
N GLU A 43 -4.65 -18.04 -22.30
CA GLU A 43 -5.27 -18.54 -21.07
C GLU A 43 -5.83 -17.34 -20.28
N GLU A 44 -7.12 -17.45 -19.96
CA GLU A 44 -7.97 -16.39 -19.45
C GLU A 44 -7.28 -15.63 -18.31
N LYS A 45 -6.90 -14.36 -18.59
CA LYS A 45 -6.42 -13.43 -17.56
C LYS A 45 -7.36 -13.53 -16.34
N PRO A 46 -6.84 -13.80 -15.13
CA PRO A 46 -7.69 -13.93 -13.95
C PRO A 46 -8.54 -12.66 -13.82
N THR A 47 -9.86 -12.84 -13.68
CA THR A 47 -10.83 -11.77 -13.48
C THR A 47 -10.63 -11.18 -12.09
N VAL A 48 -9.62 -10.32 -11.96
CA VAL A 48 -9.34 -9.58 -10.74
C VAL A 48 -10.52 -8.67 -10.45
N LYS A 49 -11.11 -8.82 -9.25
CA LYS A 49 -12.18 -7.98 -8.74
C LYS A 49 -11.62 -6.61 -8.36
N LEU A 50 -12.17 -5.55 -8.95
CA LEU A 50 -11.79 -4.18 -8.61
C LEU A 50 -12.07 -3.86 -7.13
N THR A 51 -11.27 -2.96 -6.55
CA THR A 51 -11.54 -2.40 -5.22
C THR A 51 -12.98 -1.89 -5.13
N LYS A 52 -13.63 -2.17 -4.00
CA LYS A 52 -14.98 -1.68 -3.72
C LYS A 52 -15.00 -1.01 -2.36
N PHE A 53 -15.02 0.31 -2.37
CA PHE A 53 -15.10 1.10 -1.15
C PHE A 53 -16.43 0.88 -0.42
N LYS A 54 -16.35 0.60 0.87
CA LYS A 54 -17.49 0.50 1.77
C LYS A 54 -17.95 1.91 2.17
N ASN A 55 -19.27 2.06 2.28
CA ASN A 55 -19.85 3.26 2.88
C ASN A 55 -19.33 3.44 4.30
N GLY A 56 -19.03 4.67 4.68
CA GLY A 56 -18.48 5.01 5.99
C GLY A 56 -17.76 6.35 6.00
N ARG A 57 -17.40 6.79 7.20
CA ARG A 57 -16.55 7.96 7.41
C ARG A 57 -15.13 7.51 7.70
N TRP A 58 -14.18 8.18 7.10
CA TRP A 58 -12.75 7.89 7.15
C TRP A 58 -12.04 9.19 7.54
N LEU A 59 -11.29 9.18 8.64
CA LEU A 59 -10.56 10.36 9.12
C LEU A 59 -9.12 10.30 8.64
N SER A 60 -8.60 11.45 8.21
CA SER A 60 -7.19 11.58 7.87
C SER A 60 -6.33 11.32 9.11
N THR A 61 -5.25 10.59 8.91
CA THR A 61 -4.24 10.35 9.95
C THR A 61 -3.32 11.56 10.15
N ALA A 62 -3.23 12.45 9.15
CA ALA A 62 -2.48 13.70 9.24
C ALA A 62 -3.27 14.81 9.95
N ASP A 63 -4.58 14.92 9.67
CA ASP A 63 -5.48 15.88 10.31
C ASP A 63 -6.80 15.22 10.73
N SER A 64 -7.01 15.09 12.04
CA SER A 64 -8.21 14.47 12.63
C SER A 64 -9.54 15.20 12.36
N LEU A 65 -9.47 16.46 11.89
CA LEU A 65 -10.64 17.24 11.48
C LEU A 65 -11.00 17.00 10.01
N SER A 66 -10.03 16.59 9.19
CA SER A 66 -10.24 16.28 7.78
C SER A 66 -10.63 14.81 7.56
N GLY A 67 -11.47 14.54 6.57
CA GLY A 67 -11.84 13.18 6.23
C GLY A 67 -12.67 13.03 4.96
N ILE A 68 -13.05 11.79 4.71
CA ILE A 68 -13.88 11.36 3.59
C ILE A 68 -15.12 10.65 4.14
N GLU A 69 -16.30 10.99 3.66
CA GLU A 69 -17.51 10.20 3.81
C GLU A 69 -17.86 9.55 2.47
N ILE A 70 -17.93 8.23 2.46
CA ILE A 70 -18.45 7.46 1.33
C ILE A 70 -19.87 7.09 1.67
N LYS A 71 -20.83 7.63 0.91
CA LYS A 71 -22.25 7.41 1.16
C LYS A 71 -23.03 7.56 -0.12
N ASN A 72 -23.95 6.62 -0.36
CA ASN A 72 -24.85 6.63 -1.51
C ASN A 72 -24.12 6.77 -2.86
N GLY A 73 -22.96 6.13 -3.00
CA GLY A 73 -22.15 6.20 -4.22
C GLY A 73 -21.43 7.54 -4.43
N LYS A 74 -21.46 8.44 -3.46
CA LYS A 74 -20.72 9.70 -3.47
C LYS A 74 -19.48 9.62 -2.60
N TRP A 75 -18.43 10.29 -3.05
CA TRP A 75 -17.21 10.55 -2.32
C TRP A 75 -17.25 11.98 -1.80
N ILE A 76 -17.39 12.16 -0.49
CA ILE A 76 -17.62 13.47 0.11
C ILE A 76 -16.40 13.82 0.95
N MET A 77 -15.64 14.83 0.54
CA MET A 77 -14.57 15.37 1.37
C MET A 77 -15.19 16.27 2.45
N PHE A 78 -14.64 16.26 3.66
CA PHE A 78 -15.14 17.12 4.73
C PHE A 78 -14.04 17.63 5.64
N TYR A 79 -14.34 18.75 6.28
CA TYR A 79 -13.60 19.28 7.43
C TYR A 79 -14.57 19.48 8.60
N LYS A 80 -14.24 18.95 9.78
CA LYS A 80 -15.12 19.04 10.97
C LYS A 80 -15.34 20.51 11.36
N GLY A 81 -16.61 20.86 11.57
CA GLY A 81 -17.00 22.24 11.87
C GLY A 81 -17.20 23.13 10.64
N VAL A 82 -16.87 22.64 9.44
CA VAL A 82 -17.16 23.32 8.17
C VAL A 82 -18.35 22.64 7.51
N LYS A 83 -19.25 23.44 6.94
CA LYS A 83 -20.39 22.93 6.18
C LYS A 83 -19.88 22.38 4.85
N THR A 84 -20.17 21.12 4.56
CA THR A 84 -19.89 20.51 3.26
C THR A 84 -20.72 21.17 2.17
N GLU A 85 -20.06 21.57 1.08
CA GLU A 85 -20.68 22.18 -0.10
C GLU A 85 -20.71 21.19 -1.28
N SER A 86 -21.39 21.54 -2.37
CA SER A 86 -21.46 20.68 -3.56
C SER A 86 -20.10 20.43 -4.20
N SER A 87 -19.17 21.39 -4.08
CA SER A 87 -17.77 21.23 -4.54
C SER A 87 -16.99 20.18 -3.78
N ASP A 88 -17.44 19.77 -2.59
CA ASP A 88 -16.81 18.72 -1.79
C ASP A 88 -17.38 17.32 -2.11
N MET A 89 -18.42 17.26 -2.94
CA MET A 89 -19.14 16.04 -3.26
C MET A 89 -18.79 15.57 -4.68
N TYR A 90 -18.18 14.40 -4.77
CA TYR A 90 -17.72 13.83 -6.03
C TYR A 90 -18.49 12.55 -6.36
N ASP A 91 -18.75 12.36 -7.64
CA ASP A 91 -18.90 11.02 -8.20
C ASP A 91 -17.54 10.35 -8.26
N TYR A 92 -17.50 9.02 -8.09
CA TYR A 92 -16.24 8.30 -8.15
C TYR A 92 -16.32 7.05 -9.02
N THR A 93 -15.22 6.77 -9.71
CA THR A 93 -15.03 5.54 -10.49
C THR A 93 -13.66 4.96 -10.21
N ILE A 94 -13.50 3.66 -10.48
CA ILE A 94 -12.21 2.97 -10.33
C ILE A 94 -11.78 2.47 -11.70
N ARG A 95 -10.61 2.93 -12.15
CA ARG A 95 -9.95 2.52 -13.38
C ARG A 95 -8.82 1.56 -13.05
N LYS A 96 -8.68 0.50 -13.84
CA LYS A 96 -7.53 -0.40 -13.80
C LYS A 96 -6.58 -0.05 -14.95
N GLU A 97 -5.28 -0.04 -14.66
CA GLU A 97 -4.24 0.08 -15.66
C GLU A 97 -3.28 -1.11 -15.56
N ASP A 98 -3.17 -1.87 -16.64
CA ASP A 98 -2.21 -2.97 -16.75
C ASP A 98 -0.83 -2.38 -17.11
N ARG A 99 0.21 -2.67 -16.31
CA ARG A 99 1.61 -2.42 -16.69
C ARG A 99 2.33 -3.75 -16.91
N LYS A 100 2.99 -3.87 -18.06
CA LYS A 100 4.03 -4.88 -18.25
C LYS A 100 5.30 -4.34 -17.58
N GLU A 101 5.70 -4.93 -16.45
CA GLU A 101 7.03 -4.69 -15.91
C GLU A 101 8.06 -5.58 -16.62
N LEU A 102 9.36 -5.29 -16.47
CA LEU A 102 10.44 -6.10 -17.03
C LEU A 102 10.42 -7.50 -16.36
N GLY A 103 9.75 -8.46 -17.00
CA GLY A 103 9.52 -9.81 -16.50
C GLY A 103 8.13 -10.32 -16.90
N ASN A 104 7.92 -11.63 -16.95
CA ASN A 104 6.64 -12.24 -17.38
C ASN A 104 5.48 -12.06 -16.37
N GLU A 105 5.54 -11.07 -15.46
CA GLU A 105 4.50 -10.79 -14.48
C GLU A 105 3.70 -9.54 -14.87
N TYR A 106 2.40 -9.74 -15.09
CA TYR A 106 1.46 -8.64 -15.27
C TYR A 106 1.13 -8.03 -13.90
N LYS A 107 1.58 -6.79 -13.64
CA LYS A 107 1.09 -6.00 -12.51
C LYS A 107 0.02 -5.04 -13.00
N TYR A 108 -0.97 -4.78 -12.15
CA TYR A 108 -1.96 -3.76 -12.43
C TYR A 108 -1.98 -2.74 -11.28
N SER A 109 -2.28 -1.50 -11.62
CA SER A 109 -2.57 -0.44 -10.65
C SER A 109 -4.03 -0.06 -10.76
N GLU A 110 -4.65 0.24 -9.62
CA GLU A 110 -5.99 0.80 -9.56
C GLU A 110 -5.92 2.30 -9.28
N PHE A 111 -6.76 3.04 -9.99
CA PHE A 111 -6.87 4.49 -9.89
C PHE A 111 -8.29 4.85 -9.51
N LEU A 112 -8.44 5.66 -8.48
CA LEU A 112 -9.67 6.33 -8.09
C LEU A 112 -9.75 7.65 -8.85
N ILE A 113 -10.81 7.81 -9.64
CA ILE A 113 -11.13 9.05 -10.35
C ILE A 113 -12.34 9.67 -9.66
N LEU A 114 -12.17 10.88 -9.13
CA LEU A 114 -13.23 11.67 -8.51
C LEU A 114 -13.59 12.80 -9.47
N SER A 115 -14.88 13.01 -9.73
CA SER A 115 -15.35 14.08 -10.61
C SER A 115 -16.59 14.77 -10.05
N ASN A 116 -16.63 16.09 -10.16
CA ASN A 116 -17.83 16.90 -9.95
C ASN A 116 -17.88 18.03 -11.00
N ASP A 117 -18.79 18.99 -10.84
CA ASP A 117 -18.96 20.08 -11.80
C ASP A 117 -17.77 21.05 -11.87
N SER A 118 -16.87 21.03 -10.88
CA SER A 118 -15.75 21.97 -10.75
C SER A 118 -14.39 21.36 -11.02
N ASP A 119 -14.19 20.07 -10.74
CA ASP A 119 -12.86 19.45 -10.80
C ASP A 119 -12.92 17.94 -11.08
N THR A 120 -11.79 17.40 -11.54
CA THR A 120 -11.53 15.97 -11.66
C THR A 120 -10.18 15.63 -11.02
N LEU A 121 -10.21 14.80 -9.99
CA LEU A 121 -9.04 14.38 -9.24
C LEU A 121 -8.73 12.91 -9.51
N GLU A 122 -7.44 12.61 -9.66
CA GLU A 122 -6.96 11.24 -9.86
C GLU A 122 -6.04 10.84 -8.70
N TYR A 123 -6.33 9.68 -8.13
CA TYR A 123 -5.53 9.06 -7.08
C TYR A 123 -5.18 7.64 -7.49
N LYS A 124 -3.95 7.20 -7.24
CA LYS A 124 -3.63 5.77 -7.27
C LYS A 124 -3.99 5.17 -5.92
N ILE A 125 -4.68 4.04 -5.94
CA ILE A 125 -5.05 3.28 -4.74
C ILE A 125 -3.82 2.45 -4.35
N LEU A 126 -3.21 2.77 -3.21
CA LEU A 126 -2.05 2.04 -2.69
C LEU A 126 -2.48 0.89 -1.78
N GLY A 127 -3.61 1.02 -1.10
CA GLY A 127 -4.15 -0.01 -0.24
C GLY A 127 -5.54 0.32 0.31
N TYR A 128 -6.37 -0.70 0.48
CA TYR A 128 -7.70 -0.56 1.06
C TYR A 128 -8.10 -1.80 1.86
N SER A 129 -8.56 -1.60 3.10
CA SER A 129 -9.22 -2.63 3.91
C SER A 129 -10.27 -2.02 4.83
N ASP A 130 -10.88 -2.83 5.70
CA ASP A 130 -11.85 -2.37 6.69
C ASP A 130 -11.28 -1.40 7.72
N ASP A 131 -9.95 -1.36 7.85
CA ASP A 131 -9.26 -0.60 8.89
C ASP A 131 -8.45 0.59 8.36
N PHE A 132 -8.23 0.70 7.04
CA PHE A 132 -7.47 1.80 6.46
C PHE A 132 -7.73 2.00 4.97
N MET A 133 -7.40 3.18 4.49
CA MET A 133 -7.40 3.56 3.08
C MET A 133 -6.14 4.39 2.79
N SER A 134 -5.35 3.98 1.81
CA SER A 134 -4.12 4.65 1.38
C SER A 134 -4.21 5.01 -0.09
N LEU A 135 -4.11 6.32 -0.37
CA LEU A 135 -4.24 6.90 -1.70
C LEU A 135 -3.02 7.78 -1.97
N ILE A 136 -2.54 7.83 -3.20
CA ILE A 136 -1.54 8.82 -3.61
C ILE A 136 -2.13 9.74 -4.67
N TYR A 137 -2.08 11.05 -4.42
CA TYR A 137 -2.57 12.05 -5.37
C TYR A 137 -1.58 12.17 -6.53
N THR A 138 -1.95 11.71 -7.73
CA THR A 138 -1.01 11.52 -8.83
C THR A 138 -0.28 12.79 -9.29
N PRO A 139 -0.89 13.99 -9.26
CA PRO A 139 -0.20 15.21 -9.70
C PRO A 139 0.90 15.71 -8.76
N ARG A 140 0.83 15.39 -7.45
CA ARG A 140 1.78 15.90 -6.44
C ARG A 140 2.56 14.82 -5.71
N GLY A 141 2.15 13.55 -5.81
CA GLY A 141 2.78 12.44 -5.12
C GLY A 141 2.46 12.38 -3.62
N ASN A 142 1.61 13.26 -3.09
CA ASN A 142 1.26 13.26 -1.67
C ASN A 142 0.43 12.01 -1.33
N THR A 143 0.82 11.32 -0.25
CA THR A 143 0.11 10.12 0.21
C THR A 143 -0.89 10.49 1.30
N LEU A 144 -2.15 10.10 1.08
CA LEU A 144 -3.28 10.33 1.97
C LEU A 144 -3.68 9.01 2.62
N ILE A 145 -3.52 8.94 3.94
CA ILE A 145 -3.86 7.77 4.74
C ILE A 145 -5.04 8.09 5.64
N TYR A 146 -6.08 7.27 5.55
CA TYR A 146 -7.30 7.39 6.35
C TYR A 146 -7.56 6.13 7.16
N VAL A 147 -8.21 6.31 8.31
CA VAL A 147 -8.73 5.23 9.17
C VAL A 147 -10.23 5.42 9.38
N PRO A 148 -11.01 4.35 9.58
CA PRO A 148 -12.44 4.47 9.78
C PRO A 148 -12.74 5.30 11.05
N GLU A 149 -13.68 6.23 10.95
CA GLU A 149 -14.22 6.95 12.10
C GLU A 149 -14.99 5.95 12.96
N LYS A 150 -14.34 5.43 14.00
CA LYS A 150 -14.99 4.54 14.96
C LYS A 150 -16.18 5.27 15.58
N LYS A 151 -17.36 4.67 15.52
CA LYS A 151 -18.58 5.20 16.16
C LYS A 151 -18.35 5.32 17.69
N GLY A 152 -17.95 6.50 18.14
CA GLY A 152 -18.07 7.01 19.51
C GLY A 152 -16.93 6.70 20.49
N ILE A 153 -15.95 7.60 20.58
CA ILE A 153 -15.56 8.22 21.86
C ILE A 153 -15.51 9.73 21.59
N GLN A 154 -16.46 10.46 22.17
CA GLN A 154 -16.45 11.91 22.17
C GLN A 154 -15.28 12.37 23.03
N THR A 155 -14.21 12.90 22.43
CA THR A 155 -13.25 13.73 23.16
C THR A 155 -13.87 15.12 23.33
N SER A 156 -14.65 15.29 24.39
CA SER A 156 -15.02 16.62 24.89
C SER A 156 -13.81 17.23 25.63
N PRO A 157 -13.48 18.51 25.40
CA PRO A 157 -12.47 19.20 26.19
C PRO A 157 -13.05 19.61 27.55
N ASN A 158 -12.31 19.29 28.62
CA ASN A 158 -12.36 19.80 29.99
C ASN A 158 -13.60 20.60 30.44
N THR A 159 -14.34 20.07 31.42
CA THR A 159 -14.78 20.84 32.60
C THR A 159 -14.92 19.92 33.81
N ASN A 160 -14.57 20.46 34.97
CA ASN A 160 -14.20 19.75 36.18
C ASN A 160 -15.38 19.68 37.19
N ILE A 161 -15.29 18.71 38.11
CA ILE A 161 -15.92 18.56 39.45
C ILE A 161 -17.42 18.17 39.57
N ASN A 162 -17.69 16.89 39.89
CA ASN A 162 -18.15 16.40 41.21
C ASN A 162 -18.73 14.97 41.12
N GLN A 163 -18.07 14.02 41.81
CA GLN A 163 -18.56 12.66 42.03
C GLN A 163 -19.81 12.63 42.93
N PRO A 164 -20.59 11.54 42.84
CA PRO A 164 -20.68 10.66 44.00
C PRO A 164 -20.20 9.25 43.68
N LYS A 165 -19.56 8.67 44.70
CA LYS A 165 -18.98 7.33 44.73
C LYS A 165 -20.04 6.24 44.53
N THR A 166 -19.69 5.25 43.72
CA THR A 166 -20.20 3.88 43.86
C THR A 166 -19.06 2.92 43.63
N ASP A 167 -18.79 2.08 44.63
CA ASP A 167 -17.82 0.99 44.60
C ASP A 167 -18.21 -0.05 43.55
N GLY A 168 -17.23 -0.41 42.72
CA GLY A 168 -17.33 -1.45 41.71
C GLY A 168 -16.01 -1.48 40.96
N ASN A 169 -15.16 -2.43 41.34
CA ASN A 169 -13.79 -2.63 40.84
C ASN A 169 -13.75 -2.78 39.31
N SER A 170 -13.72 -1.67 38.57
CA SER A 170 -13.37 -1.68 37.15
C SER A 170 -11.85 -1.68 37.08
N GLU A 171 -11.25 -2.83 36.79
CA GLU A 171 -9.86 -2.87 36.35
C GLU A 171 -9.69 -1.84 35.22
N ASN A 172 -8.92 -0.79 35.46
CA ASN A 172 -8.63 0.20 34.44
C ASN A 172 -7.83 -0.49 33.32
N ILE A 173 -8.51 -0.92 32.27
CA ILE A 173 -7.88 -1.56 31.11
C ILE A 173 -7.03 -0.50 30.41
N VAL A 174 -5.71 -0.66 30.48
CA VAL A 174 -4.78 0.21 29.77
C VAL A 174 -4.61 -0.32 28.36
N LEU A 175 -5.21 0.37 27.39
CA LEU A 175 -5.04 0.13 25.96
C LEU A 175 -3.99 1.10 25.40
N ALA A 176 -3.01 0.56 24.69
CA ALA A 176 -2.00 1.35 24.00
C ALA A 176 -1.79 0.84 22.57
N THR A 177 -1.54 1.77 21.66
CA THR A 177 -1.09 1.48 20.29
C THR A 177 0.30 2.08 20.12
N LYS A 178 1.27 1.28 19.65
CA LYS A 178 2.67 1.71 19.52
C LYS A 178 3.29 1.25 18.20
N HIS A 179 3.96 2.17 17.51
CA HIS A 179 4.86 1.83 16.40
C HIS A 179 6.17 1.30 16.95
N CYS A 180 6.64 0.22 16.36
CA CYS A 180 7.76 -0.53 16.87
C CYS A 180 8.64 -1.10 15.76
N LEU A 181 9.94 -1.14 16.00
CA LEU A 181 10.86 -2.01 15.27
C LEU A 181 10.96 -3.33 16.03
N ILE A 182 10.63 -4.43 15.36
CA ILE A 182 10.67 -5.76 15.98
C ILE A 182 12.05 -6.36 15.78
N ASN A 183 12.74 -6.65 16.89
CA ASN A 183 14.07 -7.24 16.87
C ASN A 183 14.01 -8.77 16.75
N LYS A 184 13.24 -9.42 17.63
CA LYS A 184 13.08 -10.88 17.64
C LYS A 184 11.83 -11.33 18.38
N ILE A 185 11.44 -12.57 18.15
CA ILE A 185 10.46 -13.29 18.97
C ILE A 185 11.20 -14.31 19.83
N VAL A 186 10.86 -14.39 21.11
CA VAL A 186 11.46 -15.30 22.09
C VAL A 186 10.37 -16.19 22.69
N ILE A 187 10.71 -17.46 22.96
CA ILE A 187 9.81 -18.40 23.62
C ILE A 187 10.47 -18.81 24.93
N GLU A 188 9.84 -18.51 26.06
CA GLU A 188 10.34 -18.80 27.40
C GLU A 188 9.20 -19.40 28.24
N ASN A 189 9.45 -20.56 28.86
CA ASN A 189 8.46 -21.25 29.70
C ASN A 189 7.09 -21.49 29.03
N GLY A 190 7.09 -21.77 27.72
CA GLY A 190 5.87 -21.98 26.93
C GLY A 190 5.14 -20.69 26.54
N LYS A 191 5.54 -19.54 27.07
CA LYS A 191 5.03 -18.22 26.69
C LYS A 191 5.84 -17.62 25.56
N LYS A 192 5.20 -16.76 24.78
CA LYS A 192 5.80 -16.13 23.60
C LYS A 192 5.93 -14.63 23.86
N TYR A 193 7.07 -14.08 23.48
CA TYR A 193 7.40 -12.68 23.72
C TYR A 193 7.91 -12.03 22.44
N VAL A 194 7.53 -10.77 22.23
CA VAL A 194 8.13 -9.91 21.21
C VAL A 194 9.13 -8.97 21.87
N VAL A 195 10.35 -8.93 21.34
CA VAL A 195 11.37 -7.95 21.72
C VAL A 195 11.32 -6.83 20.70
N ALA A 196 10.89 -5.66 21.14
CA ALA A 196 10.57 -4.52 20.29
C ALA A 196 11.20 -3.24 20.82
N ASP A 197 11.59 -2.36 19.91
CA ASP A 197 11.92 -0.97 20.21
C ASP A 197 10.76 -0.07 19.80
N TYR A 198 10.39 0.90 20.64
CA TYR A 198 9.33 1.83 20.29
C TYR A 198 9.92 2.97 19.46
N VAL A 199 9.25 3.30 18.37
CA VAL A 199 9.67 4.37 17.46
C VAL A 199 8.52 5.33 17.24
N ASP A 200 8.84 6.57 16.88
CA ASP A 200 7.85 7.50 16.37
C ASP A 200 7.77 7.34 14.85
N PHE A 201 6.59 6.97 14.34
CA PHE A 201 6.29 6.98 12.91
C PHE A 201 5.51 8.25 12.59
N LEU A 202 6.10 9.14 11.80
CA LEU A 202 5.58 10.46 11.47
C LEU A 202 5.40 10.58 9.97
N ILE A 203 4.42 11.37 9.54
CA ILE A 203 4.13 11.66 8.12
C ILE A 203 3.92 13.16 7.93
N GLY A 204 4.08 13.65 6.69
CA GLY A 204 3.85 15.06 6.34
C GLY A 204 4.69 16.04 7.15
N ASP A 205 4.10 17.19 7.51
CA ASP A 205 4.80 18.27 8.20
C ASP A 205 5.48 17.83 9.50
N LYS A 206 4.84 16.94 10.28
CA LYS A 206 5.43 16.39 11.52
C LYS A 206 6.68 15.56 11.26
N ALA A 207 6.72 14.86 10.12
CA ALA A 207 7.90 14.11 9.71
C ALA A 207 9.05 15.07 9.40
N ILE A 208 8.77 16.16 8.67
CA ILE A 208 9.75 17.20 8.32
C ILE A 208 10.25 17.91 9.58
N GLU A 209 9.35 18.33 10.47
CA GLU A 209 9.69 18.97 11.74
C GLU A 209 10.64 18.09 12.56
N LYS A 210 10.28 16.82 12.75
CA LYS A 210 11.09 15.89 13.54
C LYS A 210 12.41 15.54 12.89
N ALA A 211 12.42 15.32 11.58
CA ALA A 211 13.64 15.09 10.83
C ALA A 211 14.58 16.31 10.92
N LYS A 212 14.04 17.53 10.86
CA LYS A 212 14.81 18.76 11.04
C LYS A 212 15.37 18.89 12.46
N GLU A 213 14.58 18.61 13.49
CA GLU A 213 15.03 18.57 14.89
C GLU A 213 16.20 17.58 15.08
N ASN A 214 16.13 16.44 14.41
CA ASN A 214 17.13 15.38 14.51
C ASN A 214 18.35 15.61 13.57
N GLY A 215 18.27 16.55 12.62
CA GLY A 215 19.31 16.81 11.63
C GLY A 215 19.30 15.86 10.42
N ASP A 216 18.21 15.11 10.23
CA ASP A 216 18.03 14.11 9.17
C ASP A 216 17.19 14.62 7.99
N ALA A 217 16.62 15.83 8.08
CA ALA A 217 15.83 16.40 6.98
C ALA A 217 16.74 16.85 5.84
N ASP A 218 16.36 16.47 4.61
CA ASP A 218 16.94 17.03 3.40
C ASP A 218 16.43 18.46 3.20
N TYR A 219 17.16 19.25 2.42
CA TYR A 219 16.75 20.60 2.10
C TYR A 219 17.22 21.08 0.72
N ASP A 220 16.44 21.97 0.14
CA ASP A 220 16.78 22.76 -1.04
C ASP A 220 16.76 24.26 -0.72
N ILE A 221 17.38 25.06 -1.59
CA ILE A 221 17.33 26.52 -1.53
C ILE A 221 16.40 27.04 -2.62
N SER A 222 15.37 27.78 -2.22
CA SER A 222 14.41 28.40 -3.15
C SER A 222 15.08 29.47 -4.01
N GLU A 223 14.43 29.87 -5.11
CA GLU A 223 14.91 30.98 -5.96
C GLU A 223 15.06 32.31 -5.20
N LYS A 224 14.39 32.46 -4.05
CA LYS A 224 14.48 33.62 -3.16
C LYS A 224 15.55 33.50 -2.08
N GLY A 225 16.24 32.35 -2.01
CA GLY A 225 17.27 32.04 -1.01
C GLY A 225 16.74 31.39 0.27
N ASP A 226 15.47 30.99 0.33
CA ASP A 226 14.88 30.35 1.52
C ASP A 226 15.20 28.85 1.55
N THR A 227 15.44 28.29 2.74
CA THR A 227 15.64 26.85 2.90
C THR A 227 14.30 26.11 2.97
N LEU A 228 14.09 25.17 2.05
CA LEU A 228 12.92 24.30 1.97
C LEU A 228 13.30 22.90 2.45
N TYR A 229 12.83 22.51 3.64
CA TYR A 229 13.09 21.19 4.21
C TYR A 229 12.06 20.17 3.74
N PHE A 230 12.50 18.93 3.52
CA PHE A 230 11.62 17.82 3.16
C PHE A 230 12.16 16.48 3.67
N VAL A 231 11.30 15.46 3.62
CA VAL A 231 11.66 14.05 3.88
C VAL A 231 11.24 13.21 2.69
N ASN A 232 12.12 12.30 2.26
CA ASN A 232 11.82 11.41 1.14
C ASN A 232 10.72 10.42 1.53
N ASN A 233 9.83 10.12 0.57
CA ASN A 233 8.67 9.21 0.74
C ASN A 233 7.62 9.68 1.76
N ASP A 234 7.64 10.95 2.19
CA ASP A 234 6.59 11.58 3.01
C ASP A 234 6.39 10.93 4.40
N TYR A 235 7.37 10.18 4.90
CA TYR A 235 7.38 9.64 6.25
C TYR A 235 8.78 9.75 6.88
N TYR A 236 8.81 9.74 8.21
CA TYR A 236 10.04 9.73 8.99
C TYR A 236 9.87 8.84 10.23
N VAL A 237 10.90 8.03 10.50
CA VAL A 237 10.94 7.13 11.65
C VAL A 237 12.01 7.63 12.61
N SER A 238 11.58 8.20 13.72
CA SER A 238 12.49 8.70 14.75
C SER A 238 12.71 7.63 15.82
N ASN A 239 13.97 7.26 16.02
CA ASN A 239 14.40 6.37 17.11
C ASN A 239 15.63 6.93 17.87
N VAL A 240 15.47 8.14 18.41
CA VAL A 240 16.56 8.90 19.05
C VAL A 240 17.03 8.28 20.38
N ASN A 241 16.25 7.38 20.99
CA ASN A 241 16.62 6.69 22.22
C ASN A 241 16.15 5.23 22.20
N PRO A 242 16.89 4.35 21.50
CA PRO A 242 16.48 2.97 21.32
C PRO A 242 16.45 2.24 22.66
N LYS A 243 15.30 1.69 23.01
CA LYS A 243 15.11 0.91 24.22
C LYS A 243 14.32 -0.36 23.92
N LEU A 244 15.00 -1.49 23.98
CA LEU A 244 14.34 -2.78 23.82
C LEU A 244 13.39 -3.07 24.99
N ARG A 245 12.20 -3.53 24.65
CA ARG A 245 11.14 -3.97 25.55
C ARG A 245 10.76 -5.38 25.19
N THR A 246 10.57 -6.21 26.20
CA THR A 246 10.05 -7.56 26.04
C THR A 246 8.58 -7.54 26.43
N LEU A 247 7.70 -7.83 25.48
CA LEU A 247 6.24 -7.81 25.67
C LEU A 247 5.68 -9.21 25.46
N GLU A 248 4.82 -9.66 26.36
CA GLU A 248 4.12 -10.95 26.22
C GLU A 248 3.13 -10.87 25.06
N LEU A 249 3.08 -11.92 24.25
CA LEU A 249 2.10 -12.08 23.17
C LEU A 249 0.91 -12.87 23.71
N ASP A 250 -0.30 -12.42 23.38
CA ASP A 250 -1.50 -13.21 23.59
C ASP A 250 -1.42 -14.54 22.80
N ASP A 251 -1.97 -15.62 23.35
CA ASP A 251 -1.95 -16.93 22.68
C ASP A 251 -2.67 -16.90 21.33
N ASN A 252 -3.67 -16.02 21.18
CA ASN A 252 -4.44 -15.80 19.97
C ASN A 252 -4.07 -14.48 19.27
N VAL A 253 -2.84 -13.99 19.47
CA VAL A 253 -2.36 -12.75 18.84
C VAL A 253 -2.62 -12.77 17.34
N LYS A 254 -3.30 -11.74 16.83
CA LYS A 254 -3.52 -11.54 15.40
C LYS A 254 -2.29 -10.85 14.80
N ILE A 255 -1.63 -11.47 13.83
CA ILE A 255 -0.45 -10.92 13.16
C ILE A 255 -0.76 -10.71 11.69
N GLU A 256 -0.66 -9.46 11.23
CA GLU A 256 -0.93 -9.06 9.85
C GLU A 256 0.31 -8.42 9.22
N ILE A 257 0.78 -9.01 8.12
CA ILE A 257 1.89 -8.47 7.32
C ILE A 257 1.39 -8.03 5.95
N TRP A 258 2.04 -7.04 5.37
CA TRP A 258 1.71 -6.48 4.07
C TRP A 258 2.33 -7.32 2.95
N ASP A 259 1.50 -8.01 2.16
CA ASP A 259 1.97 -8.85 1.06
C ASP A 259 1.84 -8.09 -0.28
N TYR A 260 2.75 -7.14 -0.51
CA TYR A 260 2.78 -6.37 -1.75
C TYR A 260 3.07 -7.26 -2.97
N PHE A 261 4.07 -8.14 -2.85
CA PHE A 261 4.58 -8.91 -3.99
C PHE A 261 3.62 -9.99 -4.48
N LYS A 262 2.80 -10.61 -3.62
CA LYS A 262 1.95 -11.74 -4.02
C LYS A 262 0.46 -11.40 -4.09
N SER A 263 0.00 -10.32 -3.46
CA SER A 263 -1.43 -10.06 -3.30
C SER A 263 -1.90 -8.65 -3.70
N ASN A 264 -1.06 -7.84 -4.35
CA ASN A 264 -1.36 -6.45 -4.71
C ASN A 264 -1.65 -5.57 -3.48
N GLY A 265 -0.93 -5.79 -2.37
CA GLY A 265 -1.11 -4.97 -1.17
C GLY A 265 -2.36 -5.33 -0.39
N VAL A 266 -2.52 -6.61 -0.03
CA VAL A 266 -3.49 -7.03 0.98
C VAL A 266 -2.73 -7.48 2.22
N PHE A 267 -3.29 -7.21 3.40
CA PHE A 267 -2.77 -7.75 4.65
C PHE A 267 -3.03 -9.25 4.71
N LYS A 268 -1.96 -10.03 4.88
CA LYS A 268 -2.02 -11.46 5.12
C LYS A 268 -1.91 -11.73 6.62
N ILE A 269 -2.84 -12.51 7.16
CA ILE A 269 -2.72 -13.05 8.51
C ILE A 269 -1.67 -14.16 8.50
N VAL A 270 -0.68 -14.06 9.39
CA VAL A 270 0.44 -15.01 9.48
C VAL A 270 0.61 -15.54 10.89
N ASN A 271 1.27 -16.69 11.01
CA ASN A 271 1.68 -17.22 12.31
C ASN A 271 3.05 -16.66 12.75
N ILE A 272 3.44 -16.97 13.99
CA ILE A 272 4.70 -16.49 14.58
C ILE A 272 5.94 -17.00 13.83
N ASN A 273 5.92 -18.22 13.29
CA ASN A 273 7.06 -18.77 12.54
C ASN A 273 7.24 -18.04 11.20
N GLU A 274 6.14 -17.66 10.55
CA GLU A 274 6.16 -16.82 9.36
C GLU A 274 6.67 -15.40 9.68
N LEU A 275 6.17 -14.80 10.77
CA LEU A 275 6.65 -13.49 11.24
C LEU A 275 8.17 -13.52 11.50
N GLN A 276 8.69 -14.54 12.20
CA GLN A 276 10.12 -14.66 12.50
C GLN A 276 10.99 -14.65 11.23
N LYS A 277 10.56 -15.31 10.15
CA LYS A 277 11.27 -15.26 8.86
C LYS A 277 11.22 -13.86 8.25
N TYR A 278 10.06 -13.22 8.38
CA TYR A 278 9.81 -11.88 7.85
C TYR A 278 10.61 -10.78 8.58
N LEU A 279 10.96 -10.95 9.86
CA LEU A 279 11.72 -9.94 10.63
C LEU A 279 13.06 -9.53 10.00
N SER A 280 13.64 -10.36 9.13
CA SER A 280 14.84 -10.01 8.36
C SER A 280 14.66 -8.76 7.47
N THR A 281 13.43 -8.43 7.07
CA THR A 281 13.11 -7.20 6.31
C THR A 281 13.05 -5.95 7.18
N LYS A 282 13.16 -6.10 8.51
CA LYS A 282 13.04 -5.04 9.51
C LYS A 282 11.75 -4.22 9.38
N PRO A 283 10.57 -4.86 9.39
CA PRO A 283 9.32 -4.15 9.22
C PRO A 283 9.02 -3.25 10.43
N ILE A 284 8.40 -2.11 10.15
CA ILE A 284 7.80 -1.28 11.20
C ILE A 284 6.44 -1.92 11.52
N MET A 285 6.20 -2.22 12.79
CA MET A 285 4.98 -2.87 13.24
C MET A 285 4.21 -1.96 14.20
N ILE A 286 2.90 -1.94 14.06
CA ILE A 286 1.96 -1.36 15.01
C ILE A 286 1.54 -2.47 15.97
N LEU A 287 1.78 -2.27 17.27
CA LEU A 287 1.36 -3.18 18.32
C LEU A 287 0.15 -2.61 19.05
N LYS A 288 -0.94 -3.39 19.17
CA LYS A 288 -2.04 -3.10 20.10
C LYS A 288 -1.80 -3.87 21.39
N ILE A 289 -1.62 -3.13 22.48
CA ILE A 289 -1.23 -3.65 23.78
C ILE A 289 -2.37 -3.42 24.77
N ARG A 290 -2.74 -4.47 25.51
CA ARG A 290 -3.71 -4.42 26.60
C ARG A 290 -3.04 -4.92 27.86
N ASN A 291 -2.96 -4.08 28.90
CA ASN A 291 -2.36 -4.44 30.19
C ASN A 291 -0.95 -5.05 30.06
N GLY A 292 -0.15 -4.56 29.10
CA GLY A 292 1.21 -5.06 28.84
C GLY A 292 1.29 -6.29 27.92
N ILE A 293 0.16 -6.87 27.51
CA ILE A 293 0.08 -8.02 26.60
C ILE A 293 -0.26 -7.53 25.19
N VAL A 294 0.48 -8.01 24.19
CA VAL A 294 0.28 -7.69 22.77
C VAL A 294 -0.84 -8.57 22.21
N MET A 295 -1.94 -7.93 21.85
CA MET A 295 -3.15 -8.60 21.32
C MET A 295 -3.15 -8.66 19.79
N GLU A 296 -2.51 -7.67 19.13
CA GLU A 296 -2.45 -7.58 17.68
C GLU A 296 -1.12 -6.95 17.26
N MET A 297 -0.56 -7.48 16.18
CA MET A 297 0.61 -6.97 15.48
C MET A 297 0.22 -6.72 14.03
N ARG A 298 0.48 -5.52 13.52
CA ARG A 298 0.19 -5.21 12.13
C ARG A 298 1.33 -4.42 11.52
N GLU A 299 1.76 -4.79 10.33
CA GLU A 299 2.78 -4.02 9.61
C GLU A 299 2.26 -2.61 9.29
N GLN A 300 3.07 -1.60 9.60
CA GLN A 300 2.84 -0.23 9.20
C GLN A 300 3.14 -0.12 7.71
N PHE A 301 2.12 0.27 6.94
CA PHE A 301 2.32 0.62 5.54
C PHE A 301 3.26 1.82 5.44
N VAL A 302 4.26 1.69 4.58
CA VAL A 302 5.23 2.73 4.26
C VAL A 302 4.99 3.15 2.80
N PRO A 303 4.79 4.45 2.52
CA PRO A 303 4.59 4.95 1.15
C PRO A 303 5.74 4.63 0.20
#